data_AF-A0A5B9GTJ5-F1
#
_entry.id   AF-A0A5B9GTJ5-F1
#
_cell.length_a   1.000
_cell.length_b   1.000
_cell.length_c   1.000
_cell.angle_alpha   90.00
_cell.angle_beta   90.00
_cell.angle_gamma   90.00
#
_symmetry.space_group_name_H-M   'P 1'
#
loop_
_entity.id
_entity.type
_entity.pdbx_description
1 polymer ?
#
loop_
_entity_poly.entity_id
_entity_poly.type
_entity_poly.pdbx_seq_one_letter_code
_entity_poly.pdbx_strand_id
1 'polypeptide(L)'
;MFYYVYGILHFKEYRERYADTLRKELPRIPRVKTYEAFKAFSDAGRRLGEMHVNFDNQPIYDGAKVDYGKGPLTPETFRVEKMKYGKGKDKSVLHYNDRITVTGIPLEAYDYVVNGKPALDWVVERQCVKTDKASGIVNDANDWAIETMNNPRYPLELFLRVLTISLETMKIVKTLPALDILEN
;
A
#
# COMPACT_ATOMS: atom_id res chain seq x y z
N MET A 1 -8.53 20.88 -9.17
CA MET A 1 -7.51 20.55 -10.18
C MET A 1 -6.56 19.46 -9.70
N PHE A 2 -5.82 19.65 -8.60
CA PHE A 2 -4.87 18.64 -8.07
C PHE A 2 -5.46 17.22 -7.96
N TYR A 3 -6.61 17.07 -7.30
CA TYR A 3 -7.24 15.75 -7.12
C TYR A 3 -7.74 15.12 -8.44
N TYR A 4 -8.17 15.92 -9.40
CA TYR A 4 -8.53 15.42 -10.73
C TYR A 4 -7.32 14.75 -11.41
N VAL A 5 -6.16 15.40 -11.37
CA VAL A 5 -4.90 14.84 -11.88
C VAL A 5 -4.56 13.53 -11.16
N TYR A 6 -4.64 13.53 -9.82
CA TYR A 6 -4.35 12.33 -9.03
C TYR A 6 -5.29 11.16 -9.39
N GLY A 7 -6.59 11.42 -9.57
CA GLY A 7 -7.56 10.43 -10.00
C GLY A 7 -7.25 9.85 -11.39
N ILE A 8 -6.95 10.70 -12.37
CA ILE A 8 -6.56 10.26 -13.73
C ILE A 8 -5.31 9.39 -13.71
N LEU A 9 -4.29 9.77 -12.93
CA LEU A 9 -3.04 8.99 -12.84
C LEU A 9 -3.22 7.60 -12.21
N HIS A 10 -4.26 7.40 -11.38
CA HIS A 10 -4.60 6.09 -10.82
C HIS A 10 -5.47 5.25 -11.77
N PHE A 11 -6.09 5.87 -12.78
CA PHE A 11 -6.99 5.18 -13.68
C PHE A 11 -6.25 4.23 -14.61
N LYS A 12 -6.72 2.98 -14.68
CA LYS A 12 -6.06 1.91 -15.44
C LYS A 12 -6.06 2.19 -16.93
N GLU A 13 -7.20 2.59 -17.48
CA GLU A 13 -7.35 2.88 -18.93
C GLU A 13 -6.39 3.99 -19.38
N TYR A 14 -6.22 5.06 -18.58
CA TYR A 14 -5.24 6.12 -18.87
C TYR A 14 -3.81 5.58 -18.91
N ARG A 15 -3.42 4.81 -17.88
CA ARG A 15 -2.05 4.25 -17.78
C ARG A 15 -1.73 3.28 -18.92
N GLU A 16 -2.71 2.49 -19.36
CA GLU A 16 -2.56 1.54 -20.46
C GLU A 16 -2.56 2.24 -21.82
N ARG A 17 -3.52 3.14 -22.06
CA ARG A 17 -3.62 3.90 -23.32
C ARG A 17 -2.38 4.73 -23.62
N TYR A 18 -1.73 5.28 -22.60
CA TYR A 18 -0.56 6.16 -22.73
C TYR A 18 0.75 5.54 -22.20
N ALA A 19 0.82 4.21 -22.07
CA ALA A 19 1.95 3.53 -21.43
C ALA A 19 3.32 3.89 -22.06
N ASP A 20 3.41 3.97 -23.38
CA ASP A 20 4.66 4.28 -24.07
C ASP A 20 5.12 5.73 -23.86
N THR A 21 4.19 6.67 -23.79
CA THR A 21 4.49 8.08 -23.51
C THR A 21 4.87 8.26 -22.04
N LEU A 22 4.13 7.66 -21.11
CA LEU A 22 4.39 7.76 -19.67
C LEU A 22 5.77 7.20 -19.25
N ARG A 23 6.35 6.31 -20.07
CA ARG A 23 7.72 5.80 -19.86
C ARG A 23 8.81 6.78 -20.30
N LYS A 24 8.49 7.74 -21.18
CA LYS A 24 9.47 8.58 -21.88
C LYS A 24 9.36 10.06 -21.52
N GLU A 25 8.17 10.52 -21.13
CA GLU A 25 7.87 11.94 -20.92
C GLU A 25 7.00 12.16 -19.68
N LEU A 26 6.89 13.42 -19.26
CA LEU A 26 5.97 13.82 -18.18
C LEU A 26 4.50 13.55 -18.59
N PRO A 27 3.65 13.10 -17.65
CA PRO A 27 2.23 12.85 -17.93
C PRO A 27 1.50 14.11 -18.41
N ARG A 28 0.70 13.97 -19.47
CA ARG A 28 -0.19 15.03 -19.97
C ARG A 28 -1.62 14.65 -19.65
N ILE A 29 -2.31 15.49 -18.89
CA ILE A 29 -3.62 15.17 -18.34
C ILE A 29 -4.71 15.61 -19.32
N PRO A 30 -5.53 14.67 -19.85
CA PRO A 30 -6.60 15.01 -20.78
C PRO A 30 -7.73 15.76 -20.06
N ARG A 31 -8.50 16.52 -20.84
CA ARG A 31 -9.79 17.06 -20.41
C ARG A 31 -10.87 16.05 -20.77
N VAL A 32 -11.64 15.58 -19.79
CA VAL A 32 -12.82 14.75 -20.05
C VAL A 32 -13.97 15.58 -20.59
N LYS A 33 -14.87 14.95 -21.36
CA LYS A 33 -15.99 15.63 -22.05
C LYS A 33 -16.97 16.29 -21.10
N THR A 34 -17.32 15.62 -20.01
CA THR A 34 -18.41 16.02 -19.12
C THR A 34 -17.90 16.47 -17.75
N TYR A 35 -18.64 17.38 -17.12
CA TYR A 35 -18.35 17.81 -15.76
C TYR A 35 -18.51 16.66 -14.76
N GLU A 36 -19.47 15.77 -15.00
CA GLU A 36 -19.76 14.61 -14.17
C GLU A 36 -18.55 13.67 -14.14
N ALA A 37 -17.94 13.40 -15.31
CA ALA A 37 -16.71 12.62 -15.38
C ALA A 37 -15.57 13.33 -14.64
N PHE A 38 -15.40 14.64 -14.86
CA PHE A 38 -14.37 15.44 -14.17
C PHE A 38 -14.53 15.35 -12.65
N LYS A 39 -15.76 15.50 -12.16
CA LYS A 39 -16.10 15.43 -10.75
C LYS A 39 -15.83 14.02 -10.19
N ALA A 40 -16.21 12.96 -10.91
CA ALA A 40 -15.94 11.59 -10.49
C ALA A 40 -14.43 11.32 -10.31
N PHE A 41 -13.60 11.72 -11.28
CA PHE A 41 -12.14 11.62 -11.16
C PHE A 41 -11.59 12.49 -10.03
N SER A 42 -12.10 13.71 -9.86
CA SER A 42 -11.66 14.61 -8.79
C SER A 42 -12.03 14.09 -7.40
N ASP A 43 -13.22 13.54 -7.22
CA ASP A 43 -13.67 13.00 -5.93
C ASP A 43 -12.92 11.71 -5.59
N ALA A 44 -12.72 10.82 -6.57
CA ALA A 44 -11.87 9.65 -6.40
C ALA A 44 -10.44 10.01 -6.04
N GLY A 45 -9.83 10.97 -6.75
CA GLY A 45 -8.48 11.43 -6.46
C GLY A 45 -8.36 12.10 -5.08
N ARG A 46 -9.42 12.76 -4.59
CA ARG A 46 -9.46 13.29 -3.22
C ARG A 46 -9.43 12.17 -2.20
N ARG A 47 -10.32 11.18 -2.34
CA ARG A 47 -10.38 10.01 -1.45
C ARG A 47 -9.05 9.24 -1.42
N LEU A 48 -8.44 9.02 -2.59
CA LEU A 48 -7.13 8.37 -2.69
C LEU A 48 -6.04 9.21 -2.01
N GLY A 49 -6.01 10.52 -2.25
CA GLY A 49 -5.01 11.41 -1.67
C GLY A 49 -5.10 11.47 -0.14
N GLU A 50 -6.31 11.61 0.40
CA GLU A 50 -6.56 11.61 1.85
C GLU A 50 -6.09 10.30 2.50
N MET A 51 -6.40 9.16 1.89
CA MET A 51 -5.99 7.84 2.39
C MET A 51 -4.47 7.62 2.29
N HIS A 52 -3.84 8.00 1.18
CA HIS A 52 -2.40 7.76 0.97
C HIS A 52 -1.51 8.69 1.79
N VAL A 53 -1.93 9.92 2.07
CA VAL A 53 -1.19 10.82 2.98
C VAL A 53 -1.27 10.31 4.42
N ASN A 54 -2.44 9.80 4.83
CA ASN A 54 -2.67 9.29 6.18
C ASN A 54 -2.54 7.77 6.24
N PHE A 55 -1.61 7.18 5.48
CA PHE A 55 -1.53 5.74 5.29
C PHE A 55 -1.31 4.98 6.60
N ASP A 56 -0.54 5.57 7.51
CA ASP A 56 -0.21 5.03 8.81
C ASP A 56 -1.31 5.28 9.85
N ASN A 57 -2.38 6.00 9.52
CA ASN A 57 -3.55 6.31 10.35
C ASN A 57 -4.84 5.68 9.84
N GLN A 58 -4.76 4.84 8.80
CA GLN A 58 -5.93 4.11 8.30
C GLN A 58 -6.40 3.03 9.28
N PRO A 59 -7.68 2.61 9.22
CA PRO A 59 -8.15 1.48 9.99
C PRO A 59 -7.37 0.19 9.67
N ILE A 60 -7.09 -0.58 10.71
CA ILE A 60 -6.53 -1.94 10.57
C ILE A 60 -7.56 -2.81 9.87
N TYR A 61 -7.13 -3.57 8.86
CA TYR A 61 -8.00 -4.53 8.18
C TYR A 61 -8.41 -5.66 9.13
N ASP A 62 -9.71 -5.80 9.36
CA ASP A 62 -10.31 -6.76 10.30
C ASP A 62 -10.54 -8.16 9.70
N GLY A 63 -10.54 -8.27 8.37
CA GLY A 63 -10.72 -9.55 7.67
C GLY A 63 -9.53 -10.49 7.76
N ALA A 64 -8.33 -9.98 8.09
CA ALA A 64 -7.14 -10.79 8.31
C ALA A 64 -7.03 -11.21 9.78
N LYS A 65 -6.72 -12.48 10.03
CA LYS A 65 -6.56 -13.02 11.39
C LYS A 65 -5.10 -12.95 11.81
N VAL A 66 -4.84 -12.30 12.95
CA VAL A 66 -3.52 -12.24 13.56
C VAL A 66 -3.45 -13.25 14.70
N ASP A 67 -2.61 -14.28 14.53
CA ASP A 67 -2.22 -15.17 15.61
C ASP A 67 -0.99 -14.60 16.30
N TYR A 68 -1.10 -14.31 17.60
CA TYR A 68 -0.02 -13.76 18.41
C TYR A 68 0.83 -14.83 19.12
N GLY A 69 0.53 -16.11 18.89
CA GLY A 69 1.16 -17.22 19.58
C GLY A 69 0.82 -17.28 21.08
N LYS A 70 1.53 -18.14 21.82
CA LYS A 70 1.30 -18.36 23.25
C LYS A 70 2.16 -17.44 24.12
N GLY A 71 1.61 -17.04 25.26
CA GLY A 71 2.31 -16.27 26.30
C GLY A 71 1.91 -14.80 26.36
N PRO A 72 2.50 -14.02 27.29
CA PRO A 72 2.20 -12.59 27.41
C PRO A 72 2.67 -11.82 26.17
N LEU A 73 1.99 -10.72 25.85
CA LEU A 73 2.38 -9.79 24.78
C LEU A 73 3.22 -8.66 25.38
N THR A 74 4.50 -8.64 25.04
CA THR A 74 5.45 -7.58 25.44
C THR A 74 5.92 -6.82 24.20
N PRO A 75 6.55 -5.64 24.33
CA PRO A 75 7.15 -4.93 23.19
C PRO A 75 8.03 -5.83 22.29
N GLU A 76 8.82 -6.71 22.89
CA GLU A 76 9.72 -7.63 22.20
C GLU A 76 8.98 -8.67 21.35
N THR A 77 7.72 -8.99 21.71
CA THR A 77 6.87 -9.89 20.92
C THR A 77 6.64 -9.35 19.50
N PHE A 78 6.67 -8.02 19.34
CA PHE A 78 6.45 -7.32 18.07
C PHE A 78 7.75 -7.01 17.32
N ARG A 79 8.92 -7.41 17.83
CA ARG A 79 10.16 -7.21 17.09
C ARG A 79 10.13 -7.99 15.79
N VAL A 80 10.45 -7.32 14.67
CA VAL A 80 10.55 -7.94 13.35
C VAL A 80 12.00 -7.97 12.89
N GLU A 81 12.49 -9.16 12.55
CA GLU A 81 13.77 -9.28 11.83
C GLU A 81 13.55 -9.26 10.32
N LYS A 82 12.68 -10.13 9.83
CA LYS A 82 12.31 -10.23 8.41
C LYS A 82 11.00 -10.99 8.26
N MET A 83 10.00 -10.32 7.69
CA MET A 83 8.74 -10.97 7.36
C MET A 83 8.89 -11.92 6.17
N LYS A 84 8.09 -12.99 6.14
CA LYS A 84 8.10 -14.00 5.08
C LYS A 84 6.68 -14.42 4.72
N TYR A 85 6.42 -14.60 3.44
CA TYR A 85 5.18 -15.23 2.99
C TYR A 85 5.16 -16.72 3.33
N GLY A 86 3.95 -17.30 3.30
CA GLY A 86 3.75 -18.73 3.50
C GLY A 86 4.53 -19.59 2.50
N LYS A 87 4.58 -20.90 2.76
CA LYS A 87 5.31 -21.87 1.95
C LYS A 87 4.92 -21.74 0.47
N GLY A 88 5.91 -21.74 -0.43
CA GLY A 88 5.66 -21.57 -1.86
C GLY A 88 5.32 -20.13 -2.27
N LYS A 89 5.63 -19.13 -1.43
CA LYS A 89 5.22 -17.72 -1.60
C LYS A 89 3.71 -17.53 -1.53
N ASP A 90 3.04 -18.30 -0.69
CA ASP A 90 1.62 -18.13 -0.41
C ASP A 90 1.38 -16.77 0.26
N LYS A 91 0.76 -15.87 -0.51
CA LYS A 91 0.46 -14.49 -0.11
C LYS A 91 -0.78 -14.35 0.77
N SER A 92 -1.53 -15.44 1.00
CA SER A 92 -2.64 -15.44 1.96
C SER A 92 -2.16 -15.51 3.42
N VAL A 93 -0.88 -15.83 3.62
CA VAL A 93 -0.22 -15.97 4.92
C VAL A 93 1.06 -15.15 4.97
N LEU A 94 1.22 -14.37 6.04
CA LEU A 94 2.43 -13.64 6.37
C LEU A 94 2.95 -14.10 7.74
N HIS A 95 4.13 -14.70 7.76
CA HIS A 95 4.91 -14.88 8.98
C HIS A 95 5.61 -13.55 9.29
N TYR A 96 5.10 -12.84 10.30
CA TYR A 96 5.65 -11.56 10.73
C TYR A 96 7.00 -11.77 11.44
N ASN A 97 7.05 -12.71 12.38
CA ASN A 97 8.24 -13.24 13.02
C ASN A 97 7.97 -14.70 13.45
N ASP A 98 8.84 -15.29 14.27
CA ASP A 98 8.69 -16.69 14.73
C ASP A 98 7.47 -16.93 15.62
N ARG A 99 6.83 -15.86 16.11
CA ARG A 99 5.70 -15.92 17.03
C ARG A 99 4.38 -15.46 16.42
N ILE A 100 4.40 -14.41 15.62
CA ILE A 100 3.21 -13.76 15.07
C ILE A 100 3.02 -14.17 13.61
N THR A 101 1.82 -14.61 13.27
CA THR A 101 1.43 -14.93 11.89
C THR A 101 0.10 -14.28 11.54
N VAL A 102 0.03 -13.67 10.36
CA VAL A 102 -1.19 -13.11 9.78
C VAL A 102 -1.70 -14.07 8.71
N THR A 103 -3.00 -14.41 8.76
CA THR A 103 -3.65 -15.32 7.81
C THR A 103 -4.94 -14.72 7.26
N GLY A 104 -5.42 -15.24 6.14
CA GLY A 104 -6.65 -14.74 5.51
C GLY A 104 -6.46 -13.40 4.80
N ILE A 105 -5.25 -13.12 4.32
CA ILE A 105 -4.96 -11.91 3.54
C ILE A 105 -5.62 -12.07 2.16
N PRO A 106 -6.54 -11.18 1.75
CA PRO A 106 -7.16 -11.23 0.42
C PRO A 106 -6.12 -11.03 -0.68
N LEU A 107 -6.09 -11.92 -1.67
CA LEU A 107 -5.08 -11.86 -2.74
C LEU A 107 -5.25 -10.63 -3.63
N GLU A 108 -6.46 -10.10 -3.78
CA GLU A 108 -6.70 -8.87 -4.54
C GLU A 108 -6.02 -7.64 -3.94
N ALA A 109 -5.61 -7.67 -2.66
CA ALA A 109 -4.86 -6.58 -2.06
C ALA A 109 -3.48 -6.41 -2.71
N TYR A 110 -2.94 -7.44 -3.34
CA TYR A 110 -1.67 -7.36 -4.06
C TYR A 110 -1.78 -6.70 -5.43
N ASP A 111 -3.00 -6.46 -5.93
CA ASP A 111 -3.23 -5.78 -7.22
C ASP A 111 -2.85 -4.29 -7.17
N TYR A 112 -2.83 -3.70 -5.96
CA TYR A 112 -2.38 -2.33 -5.79
C TYR A 112 -0.85 -2.24 -5.87
N VAL A 113 -0.36 -1.93 -7.07
CA VAL A 113 1.06 -1.87 -7.42
C VAL A 113 1.56 -0.42 -7.48
N VAL A 114 2.65 -0.15 -6.76
CA VAL A 114 3.37 1.13 -6.76
C VAL A 114 4.84 0.87 -7.13
N ASN A 115 5.33 1.55 -8.15
CA ASN A 115 6.70 1.39 -8.66
C ASN A 115 7.07 -0.07 -9.01
N GLY A 116 6.14 -0.79 -9.66
CA GLY A 116 6.36 -2.16 -10.14
C GLY A 116 6.26 -3.26 -9.08
N LYS A 117 5.91 -2.92 -7.83
CA LYS A 117 5.74 -3.86 -6.72
C LYS A 117 4.44 -3.60 -5.95
N PRO A 118 3.74 -4.64 -5.46
CA PRO A 118 2.58 -4.46 -4.58
C PRO A 118 2.92 -3.60 -3.36
N ALA A 119 2.00 -2.75 -2.92
CA ALA A 119 2.21 -1.91 -1.73
C ALA A 119 2.54 -2.73 -0.47
N LEU A 120 1.91 -3.90 -0.30
CA LEU A 120 2.20 -4.84 0.78
C LEU A 120 3.63 -5.39 0.72
N ASP A 121 4.13 -5.69 -0.49
CA ASP A 121 5.49 -6.20 -0.68
C ASP A 121 6.54 -5.13 -0.30
N TRP A 122 6.22 -3.83 -0.44
CA TRP A 122 7.07 -2.75 0.07
C TRP A 122 7.18 -2.78 1.60
N VAL A 123 6.07 -3.00 2.32
CA VAL A 123 6.10 -3.09 3.78
C VAL A 123 6.95 -4.28 4.23
N VAL A 124 6.72 -5.46 3.63
CA VAL A 124 7.47 -6.69 3.92
C VAL A 124 8.97 -6.53 3.68
N GLU A 125 9.36 -5.77 2.65
CA GLU A 125 10.78 -5.52 2.35
C GLU A 125 11.41 -4.46 3.25
N ARG A 126 10.67 -3.39 3.59
CA ARG A 126 11.22 -2.23 4.30
C ARG A 126 11.16 -2.37 5.82
N GLN A 127 10.16 -3.08 6.35
CA GLN A 127 10.01 -3.35 7.78
C GLN A 127 10.83 -4.59 8.17
N CYS A 128 12.15 -4.45 8.15
CA CYS A 128 13.08 -5.50 8.52
C CYS A 128 14.34 -4.91 9.18
N VAL A 129 15.19 -5.79 9.71
CA VAL A 129 16.56 -5.44 10.11
C VAL A 129 17.48 -5.73 8.94
N LYS A 130 18.22 -4.72 8.50
CA LYS A 130 19.15 -4.84 7.37
C LYS A 130 20.46 -4.12 7.66
N THR A 131 21.56 -4.84 7.54
CA THR A 131 22.91 -4.28 7.59
C THR A 131 23.40 -3.98 6.17
N ASP A 132 23.85 -2.75 5.94
CA ASP A 132 24.58 -2.43 4.72
C ASP A 132 25.98 -3.05 4.76
N LYS A 133 26.35 -3.79 3.72
CA LYS A 133 27.61 -4.57 3.71
C LYS A 133 28.85 -3.70 3.60
N ALA A 134 28.75 -2.54 2.94
CA ALA A 134 29.89 -1.68 2.69
C ALA A 134 30.21 -0.81 3.90
N SER A 135 29.20 -0.20 4.51
CA SER A 135 29.33 0.70 5.66
C SER A 135 29.23 -0.01 7.01
N GLY A 136 28.63 -1.20 7.08
CA GLY A 136 28.31 -1.89 8.33
C GLY A 136 27.14 -1.27 9.11
N ILE A 137 26.49 -0.24 8.57
CA ILE A 137 25.37 0.44 9.24
C ILE A 137 24.16 -0.48 9.27
N VAL A 138 23.61 -0.68 10.47
CA VAL A 138 22.37 -1.43 10.69
C VAL A 138 21.19 -0.47 10.58
N ASN A 139 20.26 -0.81 9.70
CA ASN A 139 18.95 -0.19 9.64
C ASN A 139 17.94 -1.15 10.28
N ASP A 140 17.50 -0.83 11.49
CA ASP A 140 16.51 -1.59 12.24
C ASP A 140 15.18 -0.82 12.25
N ALA A 141 14.19 -1.34 11.52
CA ALA A 141 12.86 -0.71 11.45
C ALA A 141 12.14 -0.65 12.82
N ASN A 142 12.54 -1.47 13.79
CA ASN A 142 11.95 -1.46 15.13
C ASN A 142 12.37 -0.23 15.92
N ASP A 143 13.54 0.36 15.64
CA ASP A 143 14.02 1.57 16.33
C ASP A 143 13.05 2.72 16.07
N TRP A 144 12.61 2.91 14.82
CA TRP A 144 11.58 3.91 14.49
C TRP A 144 10.26 3.65 15.23
N ALA A 145 9.82 2.40 15.31
CA ALA A 145 8.59 2.01 15.98
C ALA A 145 8.63 2.33 17.49
N ILE A 146 9.78 2.14 18.13
CA ILE A 146 9.96 2.35 19.57
C ILE A 146 10.25 3.83 19.86
N GLU A 147 11.23 4.41 19.19
CA GLU A 147 11.78 5.73 19.54
C GLU A 147 10.92 6.89 19.01
N THR A 148 10.32 6.73 17.83
CA THR A 148 9.54 7.81 17.20
C THR A 148 8.05 7.58 17.30
N MET A 149 7.58 6.37 16.99
CA MET A 149 6.14 6.07 17.05
C MET A 149 5.64 5.73 18.46
N ASN A 150 6.55 5.44 19.41
CA ASN A 150 6.23 4.93 20.75
C ASN A 150 5.20 3.77 20.71
N ASN A 151 5.30 2.92 19.68
CA ASN A 151 4.41 1.81 19.40
C ASN A 151 5.20 0.64 18.81
N PRO A 152 5.63 -0.33 19.64
CA PRO A 152 6.33 -1.54 19.16
C PRO A 152 5.55 -2.35 18.13
N ARG A 153 4.21 -2.20 18.09
CA ARG A 153 3.32 -2.91 17.15
C ARG A 153 3.27 -2.23 15.78
N TYR A 154 3.88 -1.06 15.63
CA TYR A 154 3.78 -0.22 14.43
C TYR A 154 4.08 -0.98 13.12
N PRO A 155 5.14 -1.82 13.00
CA PRO A 155 5.40 -2.50 11.73
C PRO A 155 4.30 -3.50 11.34
N LEU A 156 3.73 -4.22 12.32
CA LEU A 156 2.60 -5.13 12.11
C LEU A 156 1.33 -4.36 11.74
N GLU A 157 1.02 -3.29 12.48
CA GLU A 157 -0.15 -2.47 12.21
C GLU A 157 -0.03 -1.79 10.85
N LEU A 158 1.14 -1.28 10.48
CA LEU A 158 1.39 -0.69 9.18
C LEU A 158 1.07 -1.66 8.04
N PHE A 159 1.48 -2.93 8.15
CA PHE A 159 1.11 -3.94 7.16
C PHE A 159 -0.40 -4.09 7.03
N LEU A 160 -1.12 -4.18 8.16
CA LEU A 160 -2.58 -4.33 8.17
C LEU A 160 -3.32 -3.06 7.71
N ARG A 161 -2.76 -1.87 7.92
CA ARG A 161 -3.30 -0.60 7.41
C ARG A 161 -3.07 -0.50 5.90
N VAL A 162 -1.90 -0.87 5.40
CA VAL A 162 -1.62 -0.94 3.96
C VAL A 162 -2.48 -2.00 3.26
N LEU A 163 -2.87 -3.06 3.96
CA LEU A 163 -3.85 -4.02 3.47
C LEU A 163 -5.20 -3.35 3.20
N THR A 164 -5.73 -2.59 4.15
CA THR A 164 -6.94 -1.77 3.98
C THR A 164 -6.79 -0.81 2.80
N ILE A 165 -5.69 -0.06 2.75
CA ILE A 165 -5.42 0.93 1.68
C ILE A 165 -5.43 0.28 0.31
N SER A 166 -4.80 -0.88 0.18
CA SER A 166 -4.70 -1.57 -1.09
C SER A 166 -6.09 -1.98 -1.60
N LEU A 167 -6.92 -2.54 -0.73
CA LEU A 167 -8.29 -2.93 -1.07
C LEU A 167 -9.16 -1.72 -1.39
N GLU A 168 -9.12 -0.66 -0.58
CA GLU A 168 -9.92 0.55 -0.79
C GLU A 168 -9.48 1.31 -2.05
N THR A 169 -8.19 1.39 -2.34
CA THR A 169 -7.68 1.95 -3.59
C THR A 169 -8.24 1.20 -4.78
N MET A 170 -8.19 -0.13 -4.75
CA MET A 170 -8.71 -0.96 -5.84
C MET A 170 -10.23 -0.81 -5.99
N LYS A 171 -10.99 -0.67 -4.89
CA LYS A 171 -12.43 -0.35 -4.96
C LYS A 171 -12.67 0.98 -5.64
N ILE A 172 -11.96 2.04 -5.25
CA ILE A 172 -12.13 3.39 -5.83
C ILE A 172 -11.82 3.38 -7.33
N VAL A 173 -10.67 2.86 -7.74
CA VAL A 173 -10.25 2.91 -9.14
C VAL A 173 -11.13 2.06 -10.06
N LYS A 174 -11.71 0.96 -9.55
CA LYS A 174 -12.66 0.11 -10.30
C LYS A 174 -14.01 0.79 -10.55
N THR A 175 -14.36 1.82 -9.78
CA THR A 175 -15.64 2.56 -9.91
C THR A 175 -15.56 3.80 -10.79
N LEU A 176 -14.37 4.15 -11.28
CA LEU A 176 -14.17 5.31 -12.14
C LEU A 176 -14.87 5.13 -13.50
N PRO A 177 -15.47 6.20 -14.07
CA PRO A 177 -16.09 6.15 -15.38
C PRO A 177 -15.06 5.96 -16.50
N ALA A 178 -15.52 5.55 -17.69
CA ALA A 178 -14.68 5.43 -18.88
C ALA A 178 -13.97 6.76 -19.22
N LEU A 179 -12.77 6.67 -19.79
CA LEU A 179 -11.99 7.86 -20.19
C LEU A 179 -12.48 8.41 -21.53
N ASP A 180 -13.57 9.19 -21.49
CA ASP A 180 -14.09 9.93 -22.64
C ASP A 180 -13.52 11.36 -22.69
N ILE A 181 -12.63 11.59 -23.66
CA ILE A 181 -11.79 12.79 -23.78
C ILE A 181 -12.47 13.80 -24.69
N LEU A 182 -12.51 15.07 -24.26
CA LEU A 182 -12.93 16.18 -25.11
C LEU A 182 -11.87 16.39 -26.19
N GLU A 183 -12.24 16.13 -27.44
CA GLU A 183 -11.41 16.48 -28.59
C GLU A 183 -11.31 18.00 -28.69
N ASN A 184 -10.10 18.48 -29.01
CA ASN A 184 -9.84 19.90 -29.20
C ASN A 184 -10.34 20.38 -30.56
#